data_AF-A0A257JBK7-F1
#
_entry.id   AF-A0A257JBK7-F1
#
_cell.length_a   1.000
_cell.length_b   1.000
_cell.length_c   1.000
_cell.angle_alpha   90.00
_cell.angle_beta   90.00
_cell.angle_gamma   90.00
#
_symmetry.space_group_name_H-M   'P 1'
#
loop_
_entity.id
_entity.type
_entity.pdbx_description
1 polymer ?
#
loop_
_entity_poly.entity_id
_entity_poly.type
_entity_poly.pdbx_seq_one_letter_code
_entity_poly.pdbx_strand_id
1 'polypeptide(L)'
;MSSIPSIALKQVEVLRDGAAAQYGSDAIAGVMNFILRTDSDGAEVEAKYGQFYEGDGTSYQVAGNFGLGLGENGFANISLEYRQAGATSRSVQRSDAAALAAAGNTAIPNPAQIWGQPELKSDYKAFVNAGFDLGNGRSIYAFGNYGTRETDGGFYYRNPNTRGGVFSNDGGVTRLVADTTPGTGTTCPVIR
;
A
#
# COMPACT_ATOMS: atom_id res chain seq x y z
N MET A 1 5.55 -4.17 5.90
CA MET A 1 4.78 -5.28 6.52
C MET A 1 3.59 -5.72 5.64
N SER A 2 3.80 -5.88 4.33
CA SER A 2 2.74 -6.34 3.40
C SER A 2 3.34 -7.23 2.30
N SER A 3 4.32 -8.06 2.66
CA SER A 3 5.05 -8.91 1.71
C SER A 3 4.79 -10.41 1.92
N ILE A 4 4.18 -10.80 3.04
CA ILE A 4 3.75 -12.17 3.32
C ILE A 4 2.26 -12.26 2.97
N PRO A 5 1.86 -13.10 2.00
CA PRO A 5 0.46 -13.31 1.67
C PRO A 5 -0.23 -14.04 2.82
N SER A 6 -1.51 -13.74 3.07
CA SER A 6 -2.22 -14.33 4.21
C SER A 6 -2.32 -15.86 4.12
N ILE A 7 -2.36 -16.40 2.90
CA ILE A 7 -2.42 -17.84 2.66
C ILE A 7 -1.11 -18.58 3.03
N ALA A 8 -0.01 -17.85 3.29
CA ALA A 8 1.23 -18.42 3.82
C ALA A 8 1.21 -18.59 5.35
N LEU A 9 0.26 -17.96 6.04
CA LEU A 9 0.16 -17.97 7.50
C LEU A 9 -0.78 -19.08 7.94
N LYS A 10 -0.32 -19.87 8.91
CA LYS A 10 -1.15 -20.86 9.60
C LYS A 10 -1.97 -20.20 10.71
N GLN A 11 -1.32 -19.39 11.54
CA GLN A 11 -1.99 -18.62 12.59
C GLN A 11 -1.18 -17.38 13.01
N VAL A 12 -1.86 -16.44 13.64
CA VAL A 12 -1.23 -15.24 14.25
C VAL A 12 -1.61 -15.20 15.72
N GLU A 13 -0.61 -15.09 16.58
CA GLU A 13 -0.78 -15.01 18.03
C GLU A 13 -0.46 -13.59 18.49
N VAL A 14 -1.30 -13.05 19.38
CA VAL A 14 -1.13 -11.69 19.92
C VAL A 14 -1.02 -11.76 21.43
N LEU A 15 0.14 -11.38 21.96
CA LEU A 15 0.45 -11.36 23.39
C LEU A 15 0.40 -9.91 23.87
N ARG A 16 -0.63 -9.54 24.63
CA ARG A 16 -0.92 -8.13 25.00
C ARG A 16 -0.34 -7.68 26.34
N ASP A 17 -0.02 -8.61 27.23
CA ASP A 17 0.54 -8.32 28.55
C ASP A 17 1.55 -9.41 28.93
N GLY A 18 2.74 -9.02 29.39
CA GLY A 18 3.74 -9.95 29.93
C GLY A 18 4.77 -10.55 28.96
N ALA A 19 4.70 -10.26 27.65
CA ALA A 19 5.71 -10.71 26.69
C ALA A 19 7.10 -10.08 26.91
N ALA A 20 7.17 -8.95 27.62
CA ALA A 20 8.43 -8.26 27.94
C ALA A 20 9.44 -9.14 28.70
N ALA A 21 8.97 -10.16 29.45
CA ALA A 21 9.84 -11.09 30.17
C ALA A 21 10.54 -12.11 29.25
N GLN A 22 10.02 -12.39 28.05
CA GLN A 22 10.60 -13.32 27.07
C GLN A 22 11.17 -12.63 25.82
N TYR A 23 10.62 -11.48 25.42
CA TYR A 23 10.95 -10.78 24.18
C TYR A 23 11.62 -9.41 24.39
N GLY A 24 11.84 -8.98 25.63
CA GLY A 24 12.60 -7.77 25.96
C GLY A 24 11.76 -6.50 26.11
N SER A 25 12.43 -5.39 26.45
CA SER A 25 11.80 -4.11 26.81
C SER A 25 11.02 -3.44 25.67
N ASP A 26 11.19 -3.87 24.41
CA ASP A 26 10.52 -3.28 23.25
C ASP A 26 9.06 -3.74 23.09
N ALA A 27 8.63 -4.71 23.91
CA ALA A 27 7.29 -5.29 23.91
C ALA A 27 6.27 -4.53 24.80
N ILE A 28 6.39 -3.21 24.93
CA ILE A 28 5.51 -2.37 25.80
C ILE A 28 4.04 -2.43 25.32
N ALA A 29 3.81 -2.54 24.01
CA ALA A 29 2.47 -2.65 23.42
C ALA A 29 2.06 -4.11 23.09
N GLY A 30 2.90 -5.09 23.43
CA GLY A 30 2.70 -6.51 23.12
C GLY A 30 3.53 -7.04 21.93
N VAL A 31 3.42 -8.35 21.67
CA VAL A 31 4.15 -9.08 20.62
C VAL A 31 3.14 -9.76 19.69
N MET A 32 3.39 -9.67 18.38
CA MET A 32 2.69 -10.46 17.37
C MET A 32 3.63 -11.56 16.88
N ASN A 33 3.20 -12.81 17.00
CA ASN A 33 3.91 -13.97 16.45
C ASN A 33 3.16 -14.50 15.23
N PHE A 34 3.84 -14.55 14.09
CA PHE A 34 3.29 -15.03 12.83
C PHE A 34 3.82 -16.44 12.56
N ILE A 35 2.92 -17.44 12.58
CA ILE A 35 3.29 -18.83 12.34
C ILE A 35 3.00 -19.16 10.88
N LEU A 36 4.05 -19.53 10.15
CA LEU A 36 3.98 -19.90 8.73
C LEU A 36 3.48 -21.34 8.55
N ARG A 37 2.89 -21.64 7.39
CA ARG A 37 2.53 -23.02 7.03
C ARG A 37 3.77 -23.90 6.89
N THR A 38 3.65 -25.14 7.32
CA THR A 38 4.72 -26.15 7.32
C THR A 38 4.22 -27.50 6.80
N ASP A 39 3.20 -27.47 5.95
CA ASP A 39 2.52 -28.66 5.46
C ASP A 39 3.40 -29.37 4.41
N SER A 40 3.62 -30.68 4.57
CA SER A 40 4.43 -31.52 3.66
C SER A 40 3.63 -32.04 2.46
N ASP A 41 2.33 -31.81 2.42
CA ASP A 41 1.46 -32.14 1.30
C ASP A 41 0.23 -31.22 1.28
N GLY A 42 -0.53 -31.31 0.19
CA GLY A 42 -1.77 -30.58 0.03
C GLY A 42 -1.64 -29.25 -0.70
N ALA A 43 -2.79 -28.73 -1.10
CA ALA A 43 -2.91 -27.44 -1.76
C ALA A 43 -4.17 -26.74 -1.30
N GLU A 44 -4.07 -25.42 -1.16
CA GLU A 44 -5.19 -24.55 -0.83
C GLU A 44 -5.23 -23.40 -1.83
N VAL A 45 -6.42 -23.11 -2.35
CA VAL A 45 -6.64 -22.00 -3.27
C VAL A 45 -7.84 -21.21 -2.78
N GLU A 46 -7.69 -19.90 -2.75
CA GLU A 46 -8.72 -18.95 -2.34
C GLU A 46 -8.95 -17.94 -3.46
N ALA A 47 -10.21 -17.65 -3.73
CA ALA A 47 -10.61 -16.53 -4.58
C ALA A 47 -11.60 -15.65 -3.83
N LYS A 48 -11.37 -14.34 -3.85
CA LYS A 48 -12.24 -13.33 -3.24
C LYS A 48 -12.65 -12.30 -4.28
N TYR A 49 -13.92 -11.94 -4.22
CA TYR A 49 -14.51 -10.85 -4.98
C TYR A 49 -15.36 -10.00 -4.04
N GLY A 50 -15.29 -8.68 -4.17
CA GLY A 50 -16.10 -7.79 -3.34
C GLY A 50 -16.10 -6.35 -3.86
N GLN A 51 -17.10 -5.58 -3.45
CA GLN A 51 -17.32 -4.20 -3.84
C GLN A 51 -17.89 -3.43 -2.64
N PHE A 52 -17.69 -2.10 -2.60
CA PHE A 52 -18.32 -1.25 -1.59
C PHE A 52 -19.79 -0.99 -1.92
N TYR A 53 -20.54 -0.60 -0.88
CA TYR A 53 -21.98 -0.32 -1.01
C TYR A 53 -22.33 0.72 -2.08
N GLU A 54 -21.47 1.73 -2.28
CA GLU A 54 -21.65 2.77 -3.31
C GLU A 54 -21.41 2.26 -4.74
N GLY A 55 -21.06 0.98 -4.92
CA GLY A 55 -20.77 0.42 -6.24
C GLY A 55 -19.37 0.74 -6.77
N ASP A 56 -18.46 1.21 -5.91
CA ASP A 56 -17.06 1.47 -6.25
C ASP A 56 -16.10 0.51 -5.52
N GLY A 57 -14.80 0.63 -5.80
CA GLY A 57 -13.76 -0.13 -5.12
C GLY A 57 -13.82 -1.64 -5.33
N THR A 58 -14.37 -2.10 -6.46
CA THR A 58 -14.42 -3.52 -6.83
C THR A 58 -13.03 -4.15 -6.71
N SER A 59 -12.95 -5.28 -6.01
CA SER A 59 -11.70 -5.94 -5.68
C SER A 59 -11.75 -7.42 -6.03
N TYR A 60 -10.61 -7.92 -6.47
CA TYR A 60 -10.39 -9.31 -6.83
C TYR A 60 -9.10 -9.76 -6.15
N GLN A 61 -9.12 -10.93 -5.53
CA GLN A 61 -7.92 -11.57 -5.00
C GLN A 61 -7.96 -13.04 -5.34
N VAL A 62 -6.82 -13.58 -5.77
CA VAL A 62 -6.59 -15.01 -5.92
C VAL A 62 -5.32 -15.35 -5.18
N ALA A 63 -5.37 -16.34 -4.32
CA ALA A 63 -4.23 -16.79 -3.55
C ALA A 63 -4.15 -18.32 -3.60
N GLY A 64 -2.94 -18.86 -3.59
CA GLY A 64 -2.68 -20.29 -3.56
C GLY A 64 -1.54 -20.61 -2.61
N ASN A 65 -1.63 -21.74 -1.91
CA ASN A 65 -0.54 -22.32 -1.15
C ASN A 65 -0.41 -23.80 -1.48
N PHE A 66 0.83 -24.25 -1.67
CA PHE A 66 1.15 -25.63 -2.02
C PHE A 66 2.17 -26.17 -1.03
N GLY A 67 1.82 -27.23 -0.32
CA GLY A 67 2.71 -27.97 0.57
C GLY A 67 3.39 -29.12 -0.17
N LEU A 68 4.70 -29.21 -0.01
CA LEU A 68 5.55 -30.19 -0.69
C LEU A 68 6.46 -30.86 0.32
N GLY A 69 6.56 -32.17 0.27
CA GLY A 69 7.49 -32.93 1.09
C GLY A 69 8.91 -32.79 0.55
N LEU A 70 9.86 -32.45 1.42
CA LEU A 70 11.29 -32.52 1.11
C LEU A 70 11.85 -33.79 1.74
N GLY A 71 11.83 -34.90 0.99
CA GLY A 71 12.18 -36.22 1.53
C GLY A 71 11.17 -36.67 2.60
N GLU A 72 11.62 -37.48 3.56
CA GLU A 72 10.77 -38.01 4.64
C GLU A 72 10.60 -37.05 5.83
N ASN A 73 11.53 -36.09 5.99
CA ASN A 73 11.67 -35.30 7.21
C ASN A 73 11.67 -33.78 6.96
N GLY A 74 11.08 -33.33 5.86
CA GLY A 74 11.09 -31.92 5.49
C GLY A 74 9.84 -31.47 4.76
N PHE A 75 9.66 -30.16 4.71
CA PHE A 75 8.54 -29.51 4.05
C PHE A 75 9.03 -28.29 3.26
N ALA A 76 8.28 -27.94 2.22
CA ALA A 76 8.33 -26.67 1.54
C ALA A 76 6.91 -26.20 1.23
N ASN A 77 6.57 -24.99 1.65
CA ASN A 77 5.33 -24.33 1.27
C ASN A 77 5.63 -23.19 0.32
N ILE A 78 4.96 -23.19 -0.82
CA ILE A 78 5.01 -22.12 -1.81
C ILE A 78 3.66 -21.42 -1.81
N SER A 79 3.65 -20.13 -1.52
CA SER A 79 2.45 -19.30 -1.48
C SER A 79 2.53 -18.21 -2.53
N LEU A 80 1.47 -18.03 -3.29
CA LEU A 80 1.31 -16.99 -4.29
C LEU A 80 0.02 -16.22 -4.02
N GLU A 81 0.04 -14.90 -4.21
CA GLU A 81 -1.14 -14.05 -4.11
C GLU A 81 -1.10 -13.00 -5.20
N TYR A 82 -2.26 -12.79 -5.82
CA TYR A 82 -2.53 -11.68 -6.71
C TYR A 82 -3.75 -10.91 -6.23
N ARG A 83 -3.67 -9.58 -6.22
CA ARG A 83 -4.81 -8.72 -5.87
C ARG A 83 -4.88 -7.49 -6.77
N GLN A 84 -6.11 -7.12 -7.11
CA GLN A 84 -6.47 -5.81 -7.64
C GLN A 84 -7.61 -5.21 -6.82
N ALA A 85 -7.69 -3.88 -6.81
CA ALA A 85 -8.82 -3.16 -6.24
C ALA A 85 -9.01 -1.82 -6.93
N GLY A 86 -10.23 -1.51 -7.34
CA GLY A 86 -10.57 -0.20 -7.89
C GLY A 86 -10.43 0.92 -6.85
N ALA A 87 -10.26 2.15 -7.33
CA ALA A 87 -10.31 3.33 -6.49
C ALA A 87 -11.71 3.52 -5.88
N THR A 88 -11.77 4.24 -4.76
CA THR A 88 -13.04 4.75 -4.22
C THR A 88 -12.98 6.27 -4.14
N SER A 89 -14.16 6.90 -4.12
CA SER A 89 -14.26 8.34 -3.92
C SER A 89 -15.49 8.67 -3.09
N ARG A 90 -15.27 9.42 -2.01
CA ARG A 90 -16.32 10.07 -1.21
C ARG A 90 -16.20 11.60 -1.27
N SER A 91 -15.61 12.07 -2.35
CA SER A 91 -15.22 13.47 -2.52
C SER A 91 -16.39 14.31 -2.99
N VAL A 92 -16.41 15.56 -2.54
CA VAL A 92 -17.21 16.62 -3.14
C VAL A 92 -16.29 17.64 -3.79
N GLN A 93 -16.80 18.37 -4.79
CA GLN A 93 -16.01 19.44 -5.40
C GLN A 93 -15.66 20.49 -4.35
N ARG A 94 -14.38 20.82 -4.24
CA ARG A 94 -13.95 21.89 -3.34
C ARG A 94 -14.46 23.23 -3.84
N SER A 95 -14.90 24.09 -2.92
CA SER A 95 -15.48 25.41 -3.24
C SER A 95 -14.50 26.31 -3.99
N ASP A 96 -13.22 26.30 -3.60
CA ASP A 96 -12.16 27.07 -4.23
C ASP A 96 -11.83 26.58 -5.66
N ALA A 97 -11.91 25.26 -5.89
CA ALA A 97 -11.78 24.66 -7.22
C ALA A 97 -12.99 24.98 -8.12
N ALA A 98 -14.21 24.93 -7.57
CA ALA A 98 -15.44 25.30 -8.27
C ALA A 98 -15.44 26.77 -8.70
N ALA A 99 -15.00 27.68 -7.81
CA ALA A 99 -14.89 29.11 -8.13
C ALA A 99 -13.92 29.38 -9.28
N LEU A 100 -12.79 28.68 -9.32
CA LEU A 100 -11.83 28.78 -10.43
C LEU A 100 -12.38 28.20 -11.75
N ALA A 101 -13.11 27.09 -11.68
CA ALA A 101 -13.74 26.52 -12.86
C ALA A 101 -14.81 27.46 -13.43
N ALA A 102 -15.62 28.08 -12.56
CA ALA A 102 -16.60 29.10 -12.92
C ALA A 102 -15.96 30.37 -13.49
N ALA A 103 -14.74 30.71 -13.06
CA ALA A 103 -13.94 31.78 -13.62
C ALA A 103 -13.31 31.44 -15.00
N GLY A 104 -13.65 30.29 -15.58
CA GLY A 104 -13.26 29.88 -16.94
C GLY A 104 -12.09 28.90 -17.02
N ASN A 105 -11.55 28.41 -15.90
CA ASN A 105 -10.49 27.40 -15.92
C ASN A 105 -11.07 25.99 -16.13
N THR A 106 -11.04 25.50 -17.37
CA THR A 106 -11.57 24.18 -17.74
C THR A 106 -10.63 23.00 -17.41
N ALA A 107 -9.40 23.27 -16.96
CA ALA A 107 -8.42 22.23 -16.63
C ALA A 107 -8.60 21.64 -15.21
N ILE A 108 -9.62 22.05 -14.47
CA ILE A 108 -9.88 21.59 -13.11
C ILE A 108 -10.80 20.36 -13.15
N PRO A 109 -10.33 19.16 -12.74
CA PRO A 109 -11.19 18.00 -12.65
C PRO A 109 -12.29 18.19 -11.59
N ASN A 110 -13.39 17.46 -11.73
CA ASN A 110 -14.46 17.38 -10.75
C ASN A 110 -14.73 15.91 -10.40
N PRO A 111 -14.44 15.45 -9.17
CA PRO A 111 -13.90 16.23 -8.06
C PRO A 111 -12.42 16.58 -8.26
N ALA A 112 -12.03 17.78 -7.83
CA ALA A 112 -10.66 18.28 -7.95
C ALA A 112 -9.66 17.51 -7.08
N GLN A 113 -10.16 16.84 -6.05
CA GLN A 113 -9.38 16.06 -5.11
C GLN A 113 -10.16 14.83 -4.71
N ILE A 114 -9.58 13.65 -4.93
CA ILE A 114 -10.17 12.37 -4.58
C ILE A 114 -9.83 12.02 -3.12
N TRP A 115 -10.84 11.78 -2.31
CA TRP A 115 -10.80 11.26 -0.95
C TRP A 115 -11.38 9.85 -0.96
N GLY A 116 -10.49 8.87 -0.86
CA GLY A 116 -10.83 7.46 -0.88
C GLY A 116 -9.57 6.62 -0.97
N GLN A 117 -9.75 5.32 -1.18
CA GLN A 117 -8.60 4.44 -1.40
C GLN A 117 -8.09 4.61 -2.84
N PRO A 118 -6.76 4.65 -3.05
CA PRO A 118 -6.18 4.64 -4.38
C PRO A 118 -6.50 3.33 -5.10
N GLU A 119 -6.41 3.34 -6.42
CA GLU A 119 -6.51 2.14 -7.23
C GLU A 119 -5.28 1.26 -7.00
N LEU A 120 -5.50 -0.03 -6.75
CA LEU A 120 -4.48 -1.06 -6.73
C LEU A 120 -4.49 -1.78 -8.08
N LYS A 121 -3.65 -1.32 -9.00
CA LYS A 121 -3.52 -1.90 -10.34
C LYS A 121 -3.00 -3.32 -10.31
N SER A 122 -1.99 -3.55 -9.47
CA SER A 122 -1.42 -4.89 -9.28
C SER A 122 -0.75 -5.02 -7.91
N ASP A 123 -0.94 -6.17 -7.28
CA ASP A 123 -0.24 -6.59 -6.07
C ASP A 123 0.08 -8.07 -6.22
N TYR A 124 1.34 -8.39 -6.50
CA TYR A 124 1.84 -9.75 -6.61
C TYR A 124 2.70 -10.07 -5.39
N LYS A 125 2.46 -11.23 -4.77
CA LYS A 125 3.30 -11.74 -3.68
C LYS A 125 3.62 -13.20 -3.92
N ALA A 126 4.86 -13.54 -3.64
CA ALA A 126 5.34 -14.89 -3.57
C ALA A 126 6.07 -15.08 -2.24
N PHE A 127 5.81 -16.20 -1.57
CA PHE A 127 6.45 -16.55 -0.31
C PHE A 127 6.81 -18.04 -0.33
N VAL A 128 8.03 -18.36 0.05
CA VAL A 128 8.50 -19.73 0.21
C VAL A 128 8.91 -19.92 1.66
N ASN A 129 8.45 -21.01 2.26
CA ASN A 129 8.85 -21.47 3.57
C ASN A 129 9.37 -22.90 3.46
N ALA A 130 10.53 -23.22 3.99
CA ALA A 130 11.07 -24.57 3.94
C ALA A 130 11.78 -24.95 5.24
N GLY A 131 11.62 -26.21 5.64
CA GLY A 131 12.27 -26.78 6.81
C GLY A 131 12.67 -28.23 6.56
N PHE A 132 13.76 -28.65 7.17
CA PHE A 132 14.26 -30.02 7.06
C PHE A 132 14.92 -30.44 8.37
N ASP A 133 14.51 -31.59 8.91
CA ASP A 133 15.15 -32.20 10.07
C ASP A 133 16.33 -33.09 9.61
N LEU A 134 17.53 -32.75 10.08
CA LEU A 134 18.77 -33.48 9.79
C LEU A 134 19.00 -34.65 10.76
N GLY A 135 18.10 -34.85 11.73
CA GLY A 135 18.24 -35.80 12.82
C GLY A 135 19.24 -35.34 13.89
N ASN A 136 19.22 -36.05 15.02
CA ASN A 136 20.05 -35.75 16.20
C ASN A 136 19.83 -34.33 16.76
N GLY A 137 18.59 -33.83 16.69
CA GLY A 137 18.19 -32.52 17.22
C GLY A 137 18.64 -31.33 16.37
N ARG A 138 19.05 -31.55 15.11
CA ARG A 138 19.50 -30.49 14.20
C ARG A 138 18.47 -30.30 13.10
N SER A 139 18.08 -29.05 12.83
CA SER A 139 17.19 -28.70 11.73
C SER A 139 17.77 -27.55 10.91
N ILE A 140 17.38 -27.51 9.64
CA ILE A 140 17.60 -26.36 8.76
C ILE A 140 16.25 -25.74 8.46
N TYR A 141 16.20 -24.42 8.49
CA TYR A 141 15.01 -23.66 8.20
C TYR A 141 15.36 -22.45 7.34
N ALA A 142 14.55 -22.19 6.33
CA ALA A 142 14.73 -21.08 5.41
C ALA A 142 13.37 -20.55 4.93
N PHE A 143 13.27 -19.23 4.79
CA PHE A 143 12.11 -18.61 4.17
C PHE A 143 12.55 -17.44 3.29
N GLY A 144 11.72 -17.08 2.32
CA GLY A 144 11.97 -15.98 1.42
C GLY A 144 10.68 -15.43 0.85
N ASN A 145 10.67 -14.13 0.58
CA ASN A 145 9.51 -13.46 0.01
C ASN A 145 9.92 -12.55 -1.16
N TYR A 146 9.03 -12.43 -2.12
CA TYR A 146 9.10 -11.46 -3.20
C TYR A 146 7.73 -10.82 -3.37
N GLY A 147 7.70 -9.52 -3.66
CA GLY A 147 6.44 -8.88 -3.97
C GLY A 147 6.61 -7.55 -4.68
N THR A 148 5.67 -7.26 -5.55
CA THR A 148 5.57 -6.00 -6.27
C THR A 148 4.16 -5.46 -6.12
N ARG A 149 4.06 -4.15 -5.96
CA ARG A 149 2.77 -3.47 -5.78
C ARG A 149 2.77 -2.16 -6.53
N GLU A 150 1.82 -2.00 -7.43
CA GLU A 150 1.57 -0.76 -8.17
C GLU A 150 0.21 -0.20 -7.76
N THR A 151 0.22 1.06 -7.32
CA THR A 151 -0.96 1.79 -6.90
C THR A 151 -1.01 3.15 -7.57
N ASP A 152 -2.17 3.49 -8.12
CA ASP A 152 -2.45 4.79 -8.70
C ASP A 152 -3.29 5.61 -7.73
N GLY A 153 -2.75 6.76 -7.33
CA GLY A 153 -3.40 7.68 -6.41
C GLY A 153 -3.38 9.10 -6.96
N GLY A 154 -4.45 9.84 -6.71
CA GLY A 154 -4.50 11.27 -7.00
C GLY A 154 -3.61 12.07 -6.05
N PHE A 155 -3.11 13.21 -6.54
CA PHE A 155 -2.38 14.17 -5.71
C PHE A 155 -3.34 15.22 -5.11
N TYR A 156 -2.92 15.88 -4.03
CA TYR A 156 -3.72 16.93 -3.40
C TYR A 156 -3.92 18.12 -4.35
N TYR A 157 -5.18 18.56 -4.49
CA TYR A 157 -5.50 19.75 -5.27
C TYR A 157 -4.81 20.99 -4.69
N ARG A 158 -4.09 21.72 -5.55
CA ARG A 158 -3.45 23.00 -5.22
C ARG A 158 -4.07 24.09 -6.04
N ASN A 159 -4.70 25.05 -5.36
CA ASN A 159 -5.26 26.23 -5.99
C ASN A 159 -4.13 27.22 -6.33
N PRO A 160 -3.96 27.62 -7.61
CA PRO A 160 -2.91 28.54 -8.02
C PRO A 160 -3.13 29.99 -7.56
N ASN A 161 -4.34 30.38 -7.15
CA ASN A 161 -4.65 31.77 -6.79
C ASN A 161 -4.58 32.04 -5.28
N THR A 162 -4.68 31.01 -4.45
CA THR A 162 -4.82 31.20 -2.98
C THR A 162 -3.56 30.84 -2.20
N ARG A 163 -2.46 30.47 -2.87
CA ARG A 163 -1.18 30.17 -2.21
C ARG A 163 -0.18 31.32 -2.34
N GLY A 164 -0.27 32.24 -1.39
CA GLY A 164 0.68 33.33 -1.17
C GLY A 164 2.13 32.83 -1.10
N GLY A 165 3.07 33.49 -1.77
CA GLY A 165 4.51 33.14 -1.72
C GLY A 165 4.98 32.09 -2.72
N VAL A 166 4.07 31.43 -3.46
CA VAL A 166 4.41 30.37 -4.41
C VAL A 166 3.93 30.67 -5.82
N PHE A 167 2.70 31.17 -5.97
CA PHE A 167 2.11 31.44 -7.29
C PHE A 167 1.70 32.90 -7.48
N SER A 168 1.44 33.61 -6.39
CA SER A 168 1.07 35.02 -6.35
C SER A 168 1.42 35.57 -4.96
N ASN A 169 1.80 36.85 -4.88
CA ASN A 169 2.00 37.57 -3.62
C ASN A 169 0.92 38.63 -3.34
N ASP A 170 -0.08 38.73 -4.21
CA ASP A 170 -1.09 39.80 -4.22
C ASP A 170 -2.53 39.27 -4.21
N GLY A 171 -2.73 38.04 -3.74
CA GLY A 171 -4.07 37.43 -3.66
C GLY A 171 -4.62 36.94 -5.01
N GLY A 172 -3.74 36.66 -5.97
CA GLY A 172 -4.07 36.05 -7.26
C GLY A 172 -4.27 37.02 -8.42
N VAL A 173 -3.92 38.31 -8.23
CA VAL A 173 -4.03 39.36 -9.28
C VAL A 173 -2.93 39.18 -10.32
N THR A 174 -1.70 38.93 -9.90
CA THR A 174 -0.58 38.59 -10.77
C THR A 174 -0.06 37.18 -10.49
N ARG A 175 0.30 36.44 -11.56
CA ARG A 175 0.72 35.03 -11.48
C ARG A 175 2.14 34.86 -11.99
N LEU A 176 2.95 34.10 -11.26
CA LEU A 176 4.25 33.67 -11.78
C LEU A 176 4.07 32.52 -12.77
N VAL A 177 4.30 32.78 -14.06
CA VAL A 177 4.18 31.78 -15.14
C VAL A 177 5.55 31.21 -15.54
N ALA A 178 6.60 32.03 -15.49
CA ALA A 178 7.99 31.62 -15.69
C ALA A 178 8.94 32.66 -15.06
N ASP A 179 10.09 32.21 -14.55
CA ASP A 179 11.20 33.09 -14.22
C ASP A 179 12.12 33.21 -15.44
N THR A 180 12.19 34.42 -16.01
CA THR A 180 13.05 34.74 -17.16
C THR A 180 14.32 35.49 -16.74
N THR A 181 14.55 35.69 -15.44
CA THR A 181 15.74 36.41 -14.98
C THR A 181 16.98 35.51 -14.98
N PRO A 182 18.14 36.00 -15.46
CA PRO A 182 19.40 35.25 -15.39
C PRO A 182 19.84 35.12 -13.93
N GLY A 183 19.73 33.93 -13.33
CA GLY A 183 20.10 33.68 -11.93
C GLY A 183 19.96 32.21 -11.52
N THR A 184 20.36 31.88 -10.28
CA THR A 184 20.36 30.50 -9.73
C THR A 184 18.96 29.95 -9.39
N GLY A 185 17.88 30.58 -9.89
CA GLY A 185 16.49 30.19 -9.62
C GLY A 185 16.03 30.37 -8.17
N THR A 186 16.79 31.09 -7.34
CA THR A 186 16.48 31.35 -5.91
C THR A 186 16.04 32.77 -5.62
N THR A 187 16.18 33.69 -6.57
CA THR A 187 15.62 35.04 -6.49
C THR A 187 14.17 34.99 -6.98
N CYS A 188 13.20 35.09 -6.06
CA CYS A 188 11.80 35.19 -6.46
C CYS A 188 11.62 36.42 -7.38
N PRO A 189 11.11 36.25 -8.61
CA PRO A 189 10.85 37.38 -9.49
C PRO A 189 9.85 38.33 -8.85
N VAL A 190 10.17 39.62 -8.87
CA VAL A 190 9.28 40.67 -8.39
C VAL A 190 8.17 40.83 -9.41
N ILE A 191 6.99 40.31 -9.10
CA ILE A 191 5.82 40.42 -9.96
C ILE A 191 5.31 41.87 -9.85
N ARG A 192 5.28 42.60 -10.96
CA ARG A 192 4.75 43.96 -11.05
C ARG A 192 3.56 44.00 -11.99
#